data_AF-A0A484X2Y4-F1
#
_entry.id   AF-A0A484X2Y4-F1
#
_cell.length_a   1.000
_cell.length_b   1.000
_cell.length_c   1.000
_cell.angle_alpha   90.00
_cell.angle_beta   90.00
_cell.angle_gamma   90.00
#
_symmetry.space_group_name_H-M   'P 1'
#
loop_
_entity.id
_entity.type
_entity.pdbx_description
1 polymer ?
#
loop_
_entity_poly.entity_id
_entity_poly.type
_entity_poly.pdbx_seq_one_letter_code
_entity_poly.pdbx_strand_id
1 'polypeptide(L)'
;MEYFDMRKMSVNLWRNAAGETREICTFPPAKRDFYWRASITSIAANGEFSLFPGMERIVTLLEGGEMFLESADRFNHTLKPVTTFFLCSGPGGKSETDGRADVDGFQHHDTPGCL
;
A
#
# COMPACT_ATOMS: atom_id res chain seq x y z
N MET A 1 -8.08 -19.96 15.57
CA MET A 1 -8.15 -19.11 14.38
C MET A 1 -8.16 -17.68 14.88
N GLU A 2 -7.08 -16.94 14.65
CA GLU A 2 -7.05 -15.51 15.00
C GLU A 2 -7.61 -14.71 13.82
N TYR A 3 -8.35 -13.65 14.13
CA TYR A 3 -8.92 -12.75 13.15
C TYR A 3 -8.51 -11.31 13.47
N PHE A 4 -8.28 -10.51 12.44
CA PHE A 4 -7.97 -9.10 12.59
C PHE A 4 -9.25 -8.29 12.51
N ASP A 5 -9.51 -7.48 13.54
CA ASP A 5 -10.60 -6.52 13.56
C ASP A 5 -10.03 -5.13 13.29
N MET A 6 -10.27 -4.60 12.09
CA MET A 6 -9.72 -3.31 11.65
C MET A 6 -10.00 -2.16 12.61
N ARG A 7 -11.12 -2.21 13.34
CA ARG A 7 -11.52 -1.17 14.31
C ARG A 7 -10.68 -1.20 15.59
N LYS A 8 -9.97 -2.30 15.86
CA LYS A 8 -9.14 -2.51 17.05
C LYS A 8 -7.64 -2.40 16.76
N MET A 9 -7.26 -2.23 15.49
CA MET A 9 -5.86 -2.13 15.09
C MET A 9 -5.29 -0.74 15.41
N SER A 10 -3.99 -0.70 15.72
CA SER A 10 -3.27 0.56 15.93
C SER A 10 -3.22 1.37 14.64
N VAL A 11 -3.56 2.65 14.73
CA VAL A 11 -3.55 3.60 13.62
C VAL A 11 -2.24 4.40 13.63
N ASN A 12 -1.53 4.41 12.50
CA ASN A 12 -0.37 5.27 12.29
C ASN A 12 -0.73 6.36 11.27
N LEU A 13 -0.98 7.58 11.75
CA LEU A 13 -1.27 8.73 10.91
C LEU A 13 -0.04 9.15 10.10
N TRP A 14 -0.25 9.53 8.84
CA TRP A 14 0.82 10.04 7.99
C TRP A 14 1.18 11.47 8.36
N ARG A 15 2.47 11.82 8.22
CA ARG A 15 2.98 13.17 8.54
C ARG A 15 2.32 14.29 7.71
N ASN A 16 1.87 13.98 6.50
CA ASN A 16 1.19 14.91 5.59
C ASN A 16 -0.32 14.94 5.79
N ALA A 17 -0.87 14.21 6.77
CA ALA A 17 -2.31 14.06 7.01
C ALA A 17 -3.13 13.54 5.81
N ALA A 18 -2.48 13.03 4.76
CA ALA A 18 -3.17 12.52 3.57
C ALA A 18 -3.70 11.08 3.75
N GLY A 19 -3.52 10.50 4.94
CA GLY A 19 -3.95 9.13 5.20
C GLY A 19 -3.41 8.56 6.51
N GLU A 20 -3.62 7.27 6.65
CA GLU A 20 -3.22 6.47 7.80
C GLU A 20 -2.92 5.02 7.38
N THR A 21 -2.10 4.35 8.17
CA THR A 21 -1.77 2.92 7.97
C THR A 21 -2.06 2.14 9.25
N ARG A 22 -2.74 1.00 9.09
CA ARG A 22 -2.98 -0.03 10.11
C ARG A 22 -2.15 -1.25 9.73
N GLU A 23 -1.14 -1.57 10.52
CA GLU A 23 -0.29 -2.75 10.29
C GLU A 23 -1.01 -4.01 10.76
N ILE A 24 -1.14 -5.01 9.87
CA ILE A 24 -1.71 -6.33 10.20
C ILE A 24 -0.62 -7.21 10.81
N CYS A 25 0.49 -7.37 10.08
CA CYS A 25 1.61 -8.19 10.51
C CYS A 25 2.88 -7.86 9.72
N THR A 26 4.02 -8.10 10.36
CA THR A 26 5.36 -7.84 9.80
C THR A 26 6.31 -8.93 10.28
N PHE A 27 7.21 -9.40 9.41
CA PHE A 27 8.22 -10.38 9.78
C PHE A 27 9.60 -10.07 9.18
N PRO A 28 10.70 -10.06 9.97
CA PRO A 28 10.68 -10.03 11.43
C PRO A 28 9.91 -8.80 11.96
N PRO A 29 9.48 -8.78 13.24
CA PRO A 29 8.84 -7.61 13.84
C PRO A 29 9.80 -6.41 13.89
N ALA A 30 9.93 -5.71 12.77
CA ALA A 30 10.82 -4.57 12.58
C ALA A 30 10.12 -3.55 11.70
N LYS A 31 10.21 -2.26 12.05
CA LYS A 31 9.51 -1.20 11.31
C LYS A 31 10.11 -0.90 9.93
N ARG A 32 11.36 -1.29 9.68
CA ARG A 32 12.10 -0.96 8.44
C ARG A 32 12.83 -2.15 7.82
N ASP A 33 13.39 -3.03 8.64
CA ASP A 33 14.17 -4.18 8.17
C ASP A 33 13.33 -5.46 8.25
N PHE A 34 12.22 -5.49 7.50
CA PHE A 34 11.32 -6.63 7.43
C PHE A 34 11.43 -7.35 6.09
N TYR A 35 11.24 -8.67 6.10
CA TYR A 35 11.16 -9.50 4.90
C TYR A 35 9.82 -9.35 4.19
N TRP A 36 8.74 -9.27 4.96
CA TRP A 36 7.41 -8.98 4.44
C TRP A 36 6.55 -8.26 5.48
N ARG A 37 5.59 -7.47 4.98
CA ARG A 37 4.62 -6.72 5.79
C ARG A 37 3.25 -6.72 5.09
N ALA A 38 2.20 -6.98 5.85
CA ALA A 38 0.82 -6.77 5.43
C ALA A 38 0.21 -5.60 6.22
N SER A 39 -0.51 -4.73 5.52
CA SER A 39 -1.11 -3.53 6.11
C SER A 39 -2.38 -3.12 5.37
N ILE A 40 -3.23 -2.35 6.04
CA ILE A 40 -4.34 -1.60 5.43
C ILE A 40 -3.98 -0.12 5.48
N THR A 41 -4.18 0.57 4.38
CA THR A 41 -3.92 2.00 4.23
C THR A 41 -5.21 2.70 3.86
N SER A 42 -5.59 3.71 4.64
CA SER A 42 -6.68 4.61 4.29
C SER A 42 -6.10 5.90 3.72
N ILE A 43 -6.52 6.26 2.51
CA ILE A 43 -6.09 7.44 1.78
C ILE A 43 -7.21 8.47 1.88
N ALA A 44 -6.93 9.58 2.55
CA ALA A 44 -7.88 10.67 2.75
C ALA A 44 -7.69 11.81 1.73
N ALA A 45 -6.50 11.92 1.14
CA ALA A 45 -6.19 12.90 0.11
C ALA A 45 -5.12 12.37 -0.86
N ASN A 46 -5.12 12.88 -2.09
CA ASN A 46 -4.12 12.57 -3.11
C ASN A 46 -2.70 12.85 -2.60
N GLY A 47 -1.73 12.03 -2.98
CA GLY A 47 -0.38 12.16 -2.47
C GLY A 47 0.61 11.12 -2.97
N GLU A 48 1.86 11.32 -2.58
CA GLU A 48 2.96 10.41 -2.88
C GLU A 48 3.02 9.25 -1.89
N PHE A 49 3.37 8.07 -2.39
CA PHE A 49 3.65 6.92 -1.54
C PHE A 49 5.06 6.93 -0.99
N SER A 50 5.22 6.33 0.18
CA SER A 50 6.54 6.02 0.71
C SER A 50 7.27 5.00 -0.18
N LEU A 51 8.53 5.32 -0.45
CA LEU A 51 9.50 4.47 -1.14
C LEU A 51 9.96 3.32 -0.23
N PHE A 52 10.00 2.11 -0.78
CA PHE A 52 10.61 0.93 -0.15
C PHE A 52 11.59 0.31 -1.15
N PRO A 53 12.84 0.81 -1.22
CA PRO A 53 13.84 0.28 -2.14
C PRO A 53 14.05 -1.23 -1.95
N GLY A 54 14.07 -2.00 -3.04
CA GLY A 54 14.27 -3.45 -3.00
C GLY A 54 13.06 -4.27 -2.50
N MET A 55 11.89 -3.63 -2.36
CA MET A 55 10.64 -4.30 -2.02
C MET A 55 9.63 -4.18 -3.16
N GLU A 56 8.96 -5.27 -3.45
CA GLU A 56 7.77 -5.31 -4.29
C GLU A 56 6.54 -5.05 -3.44
N ARG A 57 5.50 -4.48 -4.05
CA ARG A 57 4.23 -4.23 -3.38
C ARG A 57 3.07 -4.74 -4.22
N ILE A 58 2.20 -5.49 -3.57
CA ILE A 58 0.88 -5.85 -4.07
C ILE A 58 -0.12 -4.94 -3.36
N VAL A 59 -1.00 -4.31 -4.12
CA VAL A 59 -2.08 -3.47 -3.57
C VAL A 59 -3.42 -3.90 -4.13
N THR A 60 -4.42 -3.97 -3.26
CA THR A 60 -5.82 -4.17 -3.63
C THR A 60 -6.70 -3.10 -3.03
N LEU A 61 -7.55 -2.50 -3.88
CA LEU A 61 -8.55 -1.54 -3.45
C LEU A 61 -9.70 -2.26 -2.74
N LEU A 62 -9.88 -1.99 -1.46
CA LEU A 62 -10.89 -2.63 -0.60
C LEU A 62 -12.19 -1.84 -0.54
N GLU A 63 -12.09 -0.51 -0.41
CA GLU A 63 -13.24 0.40 -0.28
C GLU A 63 -12.94 1.74 -0.97
N GLY A 64 -13.97 2.40 -1.50
CA GLY A 64 -13.86 3.67 -2.22
C GLY A 64 -14.24 3.56 -3.69
N GLY A 65 -14.10 4.68 -4.41
CA GLY A 65 -14.21 4.75 -5.87
C GLY A 65 -12.98 4.18 -6.58
N GLU A 66 -12.79 4.53 -7.85
CA GLU A 66 -11.56 4.16 -8.57
C GLU A 66 -10.34 4.92 -8.02
N MET A 67 -9.18 4.29 -8.13
CA MET A 67 -7.90 4.85 -7.68
C MET A 67 -6.88 4.82 -8.80
N PHE A 68 -6.35 5.97 -9.15
CA PHE A 68 -5.30 6.14 -10.14
C PHE A 68 -3.94 6.03 -9.47
N LEU A 69 -3.09 5.17 -10.03
CA LEU A 69 -1.72 4.94 -9.62
C LEU A 69 -0.80 5.36 -10.77
N GLU A 70 0.12 6.28 -10.50
CA GLU A 70 1.07 6.76 -11.49
C GLU A 70 2.51 6.75 -10.95
N SER A 71 3.45 6.35 -11.79
CA SER A 71 4.88 6.57 -11.60
C SER A 71 5.48 6.99 -12.93
N ALA A 72 6.20 8.10 -12.95
CA ALA A 72 6.70 8.81 -14.14
C ALA A 72 7.02 7.89 -15.34
N ASP A 73 7.90 6.90 -15.14
CA ASP A 73 8.40 6.04 -16.23
C ASP A 73 8.13 4.54 -16.00
N ARG A 74 7.18 4.16 -15.13
CA ARG A 74 6.99 2.75 -14.73
C ARG A 74 5.59 2.22 -14.98
N PHE A 75 4.58 2.96 -14.54
CA PHE A 75 3.20 2.50 -14.65
C PHE A 75 2.23 3.69 -14.64
N ASN A 76 1.10 3.47 -15.30
CA ASN A 76 -0.12 4.24 -15.14
C ASN A 76 -1.26 3.22 -15.09
N HIS A 77 -1.92 3.11 -13.95
CA HIS A 77 -2.91 2.07 -13.70
C HIS A 77 -4.09 2.58 -12.89
N THR A 78 -5.30 2.16 -13.27
CA THR A 78 -6.53 2.43 -12.50
C THR A 78 -6.93 1.18 -11.75
N LEU A 79 -6.84 1.23 -10.43
CA LEU A 79 -7.40 0.22 -9.53
C LEU A 79 -8.90 0.40 -9.42
N LYS A 80 -9.63 -0.68 -9.68
CA LYS A 80 -11.06 -0.82 -9.40
C LYS A 80 -11.27 -1.59 -8.10
N PRO A 81 -12.43 -1.46 -7.44
CA PRO A 81 -12.71 -2.22 -6.23
C PRO A 81 -12.45 -3.72 -6.43
N VAL A 82 -11.76 -4.34 -5.46
CA VAL A 82 -11.40 -5.76 -5.44
C VAL A 82 -10.50 -6.19 -6.61
N THR A 83 -9.74 -5.26 -7.20
CA THR A 83 -8.68 -5.56 -8.17
C THR A 83 -7.31 -5.35 -7.56
N THR A 84 -6.34 -6.15 -8.02
CA THR A 84 -4.98 -6.15 -7.52
C THR A 84 -4.02 -5.59 -8.56
N PHE A 85 -3.06 -4.78 -8.11
CA PHE A 85 -1.96 -4.30 -8.94
C PHE A 85 -0.61 -4.57 -8.28
N PHE A 86 0.37 -4.96 -9.10
CA PHE A 86 1.73 -5.26 -8.68
C PHE A 86 2.63 -4.05 -8.99
N LEU A 87 3.27 -3.51 -7.96
CA LEU A 87 4.27 -2.46 -8.06
C LEU A 87 5.64 -3.08 -7.82
N CYS A 88 6.42 -3.20 -8.89
CA CYS A 88 7.81 -3.58 -8.79
C CYS A 88 8.62 -2.54 -8.03
N SER A 89 9.72 -2.99 -7.41
CA SER A 89 10.65 -2.10 -6.71
C SER A 89 11.13 -0.99 -7.67
N GLY A 90 11.14 0.27 -7.21
CA GLY A 90 11.39 1.40 -8.12
C GLY A 90 11.24 2.79 -7.52
N PRO A 91 11.36 3.85 -8.35
CA PRO A 91 11.09 5.22 -7.93
C PRO A 91 9.64 5.40 -7.49
N GLY A 92 9.37 6.49 -6.78
CA GLY A 92 8.12 6.70 -6.06
C GLY A 92 6.93 6.81 -7.01
N GLY A 93 5.75 6.46 -6.49
CA GLY A 93 4.49 6.64 -7.20
C GLY A 93 3.58 7.62 -6.47
N LYS A 94 2.57 8.09 -7.19
CA LYS A 94 1.47 8.92 -6.70
C LYS A 94 0.17 8.13 -6.76
N SER A 95 -0.72 8.45 -5.83
CA SER A 95 -2.12 8.04 -5.91
C SER A 95 -3.06 9.22 -5.99
N GLU A 96 -4.10 9.04 -6.79
CA GLU A 96 -5.23 9.94 -6.89
C GLU A 96 -6.54 9.15 -6.79
N THR A 97 -7.46 9.64 -5.96
CA THR A 97 -8.74 8.99 -5.68
C THR A 97 -9.86 10.03 -5.65
N ASP A 98 -11.06 9.64 -6.09
CA ASP A 98 -12.26 10.43 -5.86
C ASP A 98 -12.80 10.16 -4.45
N GLY A 99 -12.35 10.98 -3.49
CA GLY A 99 -12.67 10.82 -2.07
C GLY A 99 -11.76 9.82 -1.35
N ARG A 100 -12.26 9.28 -0.23
CA ARG A 100 -11.50 8.35 0.62
C ARG A 100 -11.47 6.95 0.00
N ALA A 101 -10.30 6.32 0.03
CA ALA A 101 -10.12 4.93 -0.39
C ALA A 101 -9.35 4.14 0.67
N ASP A 102 -9.73 2.88 0.86
CA ASP A 102 -8.99 1.93 1.69
C ASP A 102 -8.36 0.87 0.79
N VAL A 103 -7.06 0.65 0.95
CA VAL A 103 -6.29 -0.34 0.20
C VAL A 103 -5.58 -1.29 1.14
N ASP A 104 -5.51 -2.57 0.79
CA ASP A 104 -4.48 -3.41 1.37
C ASP A 104 -3.12 -3.14 0.70
N GLY A 105 -2.07 -3.45 1.44
CA GLY A 105 -0.71 -3.39 0.95
C GLY A 105 0.09 -4.54 1.52
N PHE A 106 0.50 -5.46 0.65
CA PHE A 106 1.46 -6.50 0.94
C PHE A 106 2.82 -6.09 0.36
N GLN A 107 3.83 -5.92 1.20
CA GLN A 107 5.20 -5.67 0.77
C GLN A 107 6.07 -6.88 1.07
N HIS A 108 6.94 -7.25 0.15
CA HIS A 108 7.95 -8.29 0.35
C HIS A 108 9.22 -7.96 -0.42
N HIS A 109 10.34 -8.60 -0.08
CA HIS A 109 11.55 -8.45 -0.89
C HIS A 109 11.32 -8.89 -2.33
N ASP A 110 11.96 -8.15 -3.22
CA ASP A 110 12.01 -8.45 -4.65
C ASP A 110 12.39 -9.91 -4.88
N THR A 111 11.50 -10.64 -5.57
CA THR A 111 11.78 -12.02 -5.96
C THR A 111 12.52 -11.97 -7.29
N PRO A 112 13.77 -12.47 -7.39
CA PRO A 112 14.48 -12.46 -8.67
C PRO A 112 13.67 -13.21 -9.73
N GLY A 113 13.10 -12.49 -10.71
CA GLY A 113 12.44 -13.08 -11.88
C GLY A 113 11.00 -12.64 -12.18
N CYS A 114 10.43 -11.63 -11.53
CA CYS A 114 9.13 -11.10 -11.94
C CYS A 114 9.28 -10.22 -13.21
N LEU A 115 8.93 -10.79 -14.37
CA LEU A 115 8.69 -10.12 -15.66
C LEU A 115 7.18 -10.04 -15.92
#